data_AF-A0A8D8LRX4-F1
#
_entry.id   AF-A0A8D8LRX4-F1
#
_cell.length_a   1.000
_cell.length_b   1.000
_cell.length_c   1.000
_cell.angle_alpha   90.00
_cell.angle_beta   90.00
_cell.angle_gamma   90.00
#
_symmetry.space_group_name_H-M   'P 1'
#
loop_
_entity.id
_entity.type
_entity.pdbx_description
1 polymer ?
#
loop_
_entity_poly.entity_id
_entity_poly.type
_entity_poly.pdbx_seq_one_letter_code
_entity_poly.pdbx_strand_id
1 'polypeptide(L)'
;MYTDQTGAATVRIAMPVNMQSSLIFHYNLKLYDGDGDMFDSVSLKRFVMQSVVDNVVSFRVHAPAAAEFLLDIFANSVTPREYLTGEPMKFKSVCKFKIVCSELHTVMVPLPDCASGEWGPVKATRLFGLVPITHPDALIFAGKDLEIQFRMSKPLTDFMSTLHKNGADEKKLSKCVTHRIIDEDIVSFVINFPEEGQYGFDVYTREISAPSLGGASEHRPHSPNIRAPPSSGRNNKCLLTHCCKYLINSSKRN
;
A
#
# COMPACT_ATOMS: atom_id res chain seq x y z
N MET A 1 -23.06 11.18 5.15
CA MET A 1 -22.99 10.74 3.74
C MET A 1 -23.74 9.43 3.65
N TYR A 2 -24.67 9.29 2.71
CA TYR A 2 -25.39 8.04 2.50
C TYR A 2 -24.64 7.14 1.52
N THR A 3 -24.73 5.83 1.71
CA THR A 3 -24.29 4.86 0.72
C THR A 3 -25.24 4.82 -0.47
N ASP A 4 -24.74 4.34 -1.61
CA ASP A 4 -25.59 3.95 -2.72
C ASP A 4 -26.31 2.61 -2.45
N GLN A 5 -27.06 2.12 -3.44
CA GLN A 5 -27.85 0.88 -3.35
C GLN A 5 -27.00 -0.38 -3.12
N THR A 6 -25.68 -0.31 -3.39
CA THR A 6 -24.72 -1.40 -3.17
C THR A 6 -24.06 -1.33 -1.79
N GLY A 7 -24.42 -0.34 -0.96
CA GLY A 7 -23.76 -0.09 0.31
C GLY A 7 -22.42 0.66 0.17
N ALA A 8 -22.11 1.21 -1.01
CA ALA A 8 -20.85 1.93 -1.23
C ALA A 8 -20.98 3.43 -0.99
N ALA A 9 -19.97 4.04 -0.38
CA ALA A 9 -19.81 5.49 -0.29
C ALA A 9 -18.36 5.85 -0.60
N THR A 10 -18.14 6.87 -1.45
CA THR A 10 -16.78 7.30 -1.81
C THR A 10 -16.52 8.71 -1.33
N VAL A 11 -15.48 8.88 -0.52
CA VAL A 11 -14.90 10.18 -0.17
C VAL A 11 -13.69 10.42 -1.07
N ARG A 12 -13.60 11.61 -1.67
CA ARG A 12 -12.46 12.04 -2.48
C ARG A 12 -11.88 13.32 -1.94
N ILE A 13 -10.56 13.35 -1.75
CA ILE A 13 -9.83 14.51 -1.25
C ILE A 13 -8.75 14.86 -2.27
N ALA A 14 -8.82 16.07 -2.82
CA ALA A 14 -7.79 16.59 -3.71
C ALA A 14 -6.58 17.06 -2.88
N MET A 15 -5.40 16.65 -3.31
CA MET A 15 -4.12 17.04 -2.76
C MET A 15 -3.54 18.23 -3.53
N PRO A 16 -2.95 19.21 -2.84
CA PRO A 16 -2.12 20.23 -3.50
C PRO A 16 -0.99 19.57 -4.29
N VAL A 17 -0.77 20.03 -5.53
CA VAL A 17 0.20 19.40 -6.46
C VAL A 17 1.61 19.35 -5.88
N ASN A 18 2.02 20.41 -5.20
CA ASN A 18 3.32 20.52 -4.55
C ASN A 18 3.52 19.60 -3.33
N MET A 19 2.46 18.92 -2.86
CA MET A 19 2.50 18.04 -1.68
C MET A 19 2.27 16.56 -2.01
N GLN A 20 1.94 16.20 -3.25
CA GLN A 20 1.59 14.81 -3.63
C GLN A 20 2.70 13.80 -3.30
N SER A 21 3.96 14.22 -3.41
CA SER A 21 5.13 13.37 -3.18
C SER A 21 5.48 13.15 -1.70
N SER A 22 4.86 13.89 -0.77
CA SER A 22 5.11 13.77 0.66
C SER A 22 3.86 13.47 1.47
N LEU A 23 2.67 13.80 0.97
CA LEU A 23 1.44 13.62 1.70
C LEU A 23 1.03 12.14 1.70
N ILE A 24 0.92 11.59 2.91
CA ILE A 24 0.46 10.24 3.16
C ILE A 24 -0.82 10.27 3.99
N PHE A 25 -1.68 9.29 3.77
CA PHE A 25 -2.96 9.18 4.46
C PHE A 25 -3.08 7.87 5.21
N HIS A 26 -3.78 7.97 6.33
CA HIS A 26 -4.25 6.85 7.14
C HIS A 26 -5.74 7.07 7.43
N TYR A 27 -6.47 6.00 7.71
CA TYR A 27 -7.88 6.11 8.06
C TYR A 27 -8.25 5.07 9.11
N ASN A 28 -9.30 5.38 9.87
CA ASN A 28 -10.00 4.44 10.71
C ASN A 28 -11.48 4.40 10.29
N LEU A 29 -12.05 3.20 10.25
CA LEU A 29 -13.49 3.01 10.11
C LEU A 29 -13.97 2.29 11.38
N LYS A 30 -14.99 2.86 12.05
CA LYS A 30 -15.64 2.26 13.21
C LYS A 30 -17.15 2.38 13.12
N LEU A 31 -17.89 1.60 13.90
CA LEU A 31 -19.32 1.85 14.11
C LEU A 31 -19.54 3.25 14.70
N TYR A 32 -20.62 3.93 14.32
CA TYR A 32 -20.84 5.32 14.76
C TYR A 32 -21.16 5.42 16.26
N ASP A 33 -22.04 4.55 16.74
CA ASP A 33 -22.52 4.54 18.14
C ASP A 33 -21.63 3.71 19.09
N GLY A 34 -20.44 3.30 18.63
CA GLY A 34 -19.50 2.54 19.45
C GLY A 34 -18.05 2.80 19.05
N ASP A 35 -17.13 2.20 19.80
CA ASP A 35 -15.70 2.23 19.47
C ASP A 35 -15.23 0.95 18.77
N GLY A 36 -16.17 0.09 18.34
CA GLY A 36 -15.87 -1.13 17.63
C GLY A 36 -15.36 -0.88 16.21
N ASP A 37 -14.16 -1.37 15.92
CA ASP A 37 -13.51 -1.38 14.61
C ASP A 37 -13.59 -2.77 13.94
N MET A 38 -14.49 -3.63 14.44
CA MET A 38 -14.70 -5.01 14.01
C MET A 38 -16.16 -5.24 13.62
N PHE A 39 -16.37 -6.06 12.60
CA PHE A 39 -17.65 -6.59 12.18
C PHE A 39 -17.47 -8.09 11.90
N ASP A 40 -18.22 -8.95 12.59
CA ASP A 40 -18.10 -10.42 12.48
C ASP A 40 -16.65 -10.92 12.57
N SER A 41 -15.91 -10.41 13.56
CA SER A 41 -14.47 -10.69 13.77
C SER A 41 -13.53 -10.25 12.64
N VAL A 42 -14.03 -9.51 11.64
CA VAL A 42 -13.26 -8.90 10.57
C VAL A 42 -13.10 -7.40 10.83
N SER A 43 -11.87 -6.90 10.73
CA SER A 43 -11.62 -5.47 10.91
C SER A 43 -12.32 -4.65 9.83
N LEU A 44 -13.02 -3.59 10.26
CA LEU A 44 -13.71 -2.63 9.41
C LEU A 44 -12.78 -1.93 8.41
N LYS A 45 -11.46 -1.91 8.66
CA LYS A 45 -10.46 -1.44 7.69
C LYS A 45 -10.53 -2.21 6.36
N ARG A 46 -10.90 -3.50 6.40
CA ARG A 46 -10.99 -4.35 5.21
C ARG A 46 -12.20 -4.03 4.35
N PHE A 47 -13.08 -3.12 4.78
CA PHE A 47 -14.22 -2.64 4.03
C PHE A 47 -13.97 -1.25 3.42
N VAL A 48 -12.71 -0.78 3.41
CA VAL A 48 -12.33 0.49 2.78
C VAL A 48 -11.19 0.29 1.80
N MET A 49 -11.41 0.68 0.55
CA MET A 49 -10.37 0.78 -0.45
C MET A 49 -9.84 2.22 -0.49
N GLN A 50 -8.68 2.45 0.12
CA GLN A 50 -7.90 3.67 -0.07
C GLN A 50 -7.07 3.55 -1.35
N SER A 51 -7.23 4.47 -2.30
CA SER A 51 -6.42 4.51 -3.53
C SER A 51 -6.08 5.95 -3.90
N VAL A 52 -5.02 6.13 -4.68
CA VAL A 52 -4.61 7.44 -5.20
C VAL A 52 -4.60 7.37 -6.71
N VAL A 53 -5.27 8.32 -7.35
CA VAL A 53 -5.24 8.53 -8.80
C VAL A 53 -4.97 10.02 -9.01
N ASP A 54 -3.95 10.34 -9.79
CA ASP A 54 -3.44 11.69 -9.98
C ASP A 54 -3.20 12.40 -8.64
N ASN A 55 -3.87 13.54 -8.42
CA ASN A 55 -3.78 14.32 -7.21
C ASN A 55 -4.93 14.03 -6.23
N VAL A 56 -5.69 12.95 -6.39
CA VAL A 56 -6.88 12.67 -5.58
C VAL A 56 -6.72 11.36 -4.82
N VAL A 57 -6.78 11.44 -3.50
CA VAL A 57 -6.95 10.24 -2.66
C VAL A 57 -8.45 9.92 -2.54
N SER A 58 -8.80 8.67 -2.77
CA SER A 58 -10.16 8.15 -2.69
C SER A 58 -10.25 7.11 -1.58
N PHE A 59 -11.25 7.24 -0.71
CA PHE A 59 -11.63 6.25 0.30
C PHE A 59 -13.01 5.71 -0.06
N ARG A 60 -13.04 4.52 -0.67
CA ARG A 60 -14.28 3.84 -1.02
C ARG A 60 -14.66 2.89 0.10
N VAL A 61 -15.66 3.29 0.88
CA VAL A 61 -16.25 2.49 1.95
C VAL A 61 -17.30 1.57 1.34
N HIS A 62 -17.27 0.31 1.73
CA HIS A 62 -18.25 -0.72 1.38
C HIS A 62 -18.91 -1.22 2.66
N ALA A 63 -20.07 -0.68 3.01
CA ALA A 63 -20.71 -0.98 4.28
C ALA A 63 -20.98 -2.49 4.42
N PRO A 64 -20.49 -3.15 5.49
CA PRO A 64 -20.72 -4.57 5.71
C PRO A 64 -22.14 -4.91 6.16
N ALA A 65 -22.87 -3.93 6.70
CA ALA A 65 -24.23 -4.06 7.19
C ALA A 65 -24.98 -2.73 7.09
N ALA A 66 -26.31 -2.80 7.16
CA ALA A 66 -27.16 -1.63 7.35
C ALA A 66 -26.92 -1.03 8.75
N ALA A 67 -26.07 -0.03 8.81
CA ALA A 67 -25.62 0.62 10.04
C ALA A 67 -25.01 2.00 9.73
N GLU A 68 -24.66 2.72 10.79
CA GLU A 68 -23.91 3.97 10.71
C GLU A 68 -22.45 3.74 11.11
N PHE A 69 -21.54 4.37 10.37
CA PHE A 69 -20.10 4.25 10.57
C PHE A 69 -19.45 5.63 10.67
N LEU A 70 -18.33 5.72 11.39
CA LEU A 70 -17.46 6.88 11.39
C LEU A 70 -16.19 6.56 10.60
N LEU A 71 -15.97 7.28 9.51
CA LEU A 71 -14.70 7.32 8.78
C LEU A 71 -13.89 8.53 9.26
N ASP A 72 -12.79 8.28 9.97
CA ASP A 72 -11.82 9.30 10.40
C ASP A 72 -10.57 9.20 9.51
N ILE A 73 -10.26 10.28 8.79
CA ILE A 73 -9.14 10.35 7.85
C ILE A 73 -8.05 11.21 8.47
N PHE A 74 -6.85 10.68 8.47
CA PHE A 74 -5.66 11.33 8.98
C PHE A 74 -4.63 11.53 7.87
N ALA A 75 -3.84 12.59 7.97
CA ALA A 75 -2.76 12.87 7.03
C ALA A 75 -1.46 13.27 7.75
N ASN A 76 -0.34 13.03 7.08
CA ASN A 76 0.97 13.54 7.47
C ASN A 76 1.80 13.86 6.21
N SER A 77 2.69 14.84 6.29
CA SER A 77 3.67 15.11 5.23
C SER A 77 5.00 14.49 5.63
N VAL A 78 5.44 13.48 4.89
CA VAL A 78 6.61 12.65 5.20
C VAL A 78 7.46 12.50 3.95
N THR A 79 8.77 12.72 4.08
CA THR A 79 9.71 12.47 2.98
C THR A 79 9.92 10.97 2.77
N PRO A 80 10.29 10.50 1.56
CA PRO A 80 10.61 9.09 1.36
C PRO A 80 11.66 8.54 2.33
N ARG A 81 12.67 9.36 2.67
CA ARG A 81 13.73 9.00 3.62
C ARG A 81 13.16 8.75 5.02
N GLU A 82 12.31 9.63 5.52
CA GLU A 82 11.65 9.45 6.81
C GLU A 82 10.72 8.22 6.78
N TYR A 83 10.02 8.00 5.66
CA TYR A 83 9.11 6.87 5.52
C TYR A 83 9.83 5.53 5.67
N LEU A 84 11.00 5.41 5.04
CA LEU A 84 11.77 4.17 5.00
C LEU A 84 12.56 3.88 6.27
N THR A 85 12.58 4.79 7.26
CA THR A 85 13.17 4.51 8.58
C THR A 85 12.39 3.46 9.36
N GLY A 86 11.08 3.34 9.09
CA GLY A 86 10.17 2.50 9.87
C GLY A 86 9.78 3.11 11.23
N GLU A 87 10.23 4.33 11.55
CA GLU A 87 9.88 4.99 12.79
C GLU A 87 8.38 5.36 12.82
N PRO A 88 7.74 5.34 14.00
CA PRO A 88 6.33 5.68 14.14
C PRO A 88 6.01 7.09 13.62
N MET A 89 5.01 7.19 12.75
CA MET A 89 4.56 8.47 12.19
C MET A 89 3.35 9.01 12.95
N LYS A 90 3.34 10.33 13.17
CA LYS A 90 2.22 11.02 13.81
C LYS A 90 1.30 11.62 12.74
N PHE A 91 0.08 11.10 12.64
CA PHE A 91 -0.92 11.65 11.72
C PHE A 91 -1.84 12.64 12.43
N LYS A 92 -2.32 13.65 11.70
CA LYS A 92 -3.34 14.59 12.16
C LYS A 92 -4.68 14.22 11.55
N SER A 93 -5.76 14.17 12.34
CA SER A 93 -7.11 14.01 11.82
C SER A 93 -7.45 15.23 10.97
N VAL A 94 -7.77 15.01 9.69
CA VAL A 94 -8.06 16.08 8.71
C VAL A 94 -9.51 16.11 8.30
N CYS A 95 -10.20 14.96 8.28
CA CYS A 95 -11.61 14.87 7.94
C CYS A 95 -12.32 13.77 8.73
N LYS A 96 -13.58 13.98 9.09
CA LYS A 96 -14.45 12.98 9.71
C LYS A 96 -15.78 12.93 8.99
N PHE A 97 -16.22 11.73 8.61
CA PHE A 97 -17.47 11.52 7.90
C PHE A 97 -18.32 10.48 8.61
N LYS A 98 -19.58 10.82 8.89
CA LYS A 98 -20.61 9.85 9.22
C LYS A 98 -21.09 9.19 7.92
N ILE A 99 -20.86 7.90 7.77
CA ILE A 99 -21.35 7.08 6.66
C ILE A 99 -22.62 6.37 7.13
N VAL A 100 -23.71 6.51 6.38
CA VAL A 100 -25.02 5.95 6.73
C VAL A 100 -25.43 4.96 5.66
N CYS A 101 -25.54 3.69 6.03
CA CYS A 101 -26.07 2.62 5.19
C CYS A 101 -27.46 2.23 5.72
N SER A 102 -28.52 2.74 5.10
CA SER A 102 -29.89 2.47 5.56
C SER A 102 -30.36 1.05 5.22
N GLU A 103 -29.96 0.54 4.06
CA GLU A 103 -30.34 -0.78 3.55
C GLU A 103 -29.17 -1.40 2.81
N LEU A 104 -29.06 -2.73 2.86
CA LEU A 104 -28.04 -3.48 2.16
C LEU A 104 -28.65 -4.66 1.41
N HIS A 105 -28.63 -4.59 0.08
CA HIS A 105 -29.24 -5.60 -0.80
C HIS A 105 -28.28 -6.73 -1.17
N THR A 106 -26.99 -6.60 -0.89
CA THR A 106 -25.97 -7.57 -1.24
C THR A 106 -24.98 -7.70 -0.09
N VAL A 107 -24.63 -8.94 0.26
CA VAL A 107 -23.60 -9.19 1.26
C VAL A 107 -22.27 -8.64 0.74
N MET A 108 -21.70 -7.68 1.46
CA MET A 108 -20.39 -7.15 1.15
C MET A 108 -19.31 -8.03 1.76
N VAL A 109 -18.35 -8.45 0.94
CA VAL A 109 -17.20 -9.22 1.40
C VAL A 109 -16.04 -8.30 1.72
N PRO A 110 -15.24 -8.58 2.76
CA PRO A 110 -14.07 -7.79 3.06
C PRO A 110 -13.03 -7.91 1.93
N LEU A 111 -12.26 -6.86 1.70
CA LEU A 111 -11.08 -6.91 0.85
C LEU A 111 -10.09 -7.97 1.37
N PRO A 112 -9.27 -8.59 0.50
CA PRO A 112 -8.19 -9.48 0.91
C PRO A 112 -7.30 -8.87 1.99
N ASP A 113 -6.77 -9.71 2.88
CA ASP A 113 -5.99 -9.26 4.05
C ASP A 113 -4.55 -8.89 3.68
N CYS A 114 -4.41 -7.86 2.85
CA CYS A 114 -3.13 -7.28 2.44
C CYS A 114 -2.55 -6.37 3.51
N ALA A 115 -1.27 -6.02 3.34
CA ALA A 115 -0.61 -5.01 4.14
C ALA A 115 -1.38 -3.68 4.16
N SER A 116 -1.30 -2.97 5.29
CA SER A 116 -1.95 -1.67 5.48
C SER A 116 -1.43 -0.60 4.50
N GLY A 117 -2.28 0.38 4.20
CA GLY A 117 -1.96 1.51 3.32
C GLY A 117 -2.80 1.55 2.05
N GLU A 118 -2.40 2.41 1.13
CA GLU A 118 -3.09 2.62 -0.16
C GLU A 118 -2.92 1.44 -1.13
N TRP A 119 -3.95 1.21 -1.92
CA TRP A 119 -3.95 0.29 -3.06
C TRP A 119 -3.47 1.02 -4.32
N GLY A 120 -2.75 0.29 -5.16
CA GLY A 120 -2.15 0.74 -6.40
C GLY A 120 -0.65 1.06 -6.30
N PRO A 121 -0.04 1.43 -7.44
CA PRO A 121 1.41 1.59 -7.58
C PRO A 121 1.96 2.92 -7.08
N VAL A 122 1.10 3.90 -6.75
CA VAL A 122 1.54 5.27 -6.42
C VAL A 122 2.57 5.29 -5.28
N LYS A 123 2.36 4.51 -4.21
CA LYS A 123 3.34 4.34 -3.13
C LYS A 123 4.68 3.80 -3.65
N ALA A 124 4.64 2.80 -4.52
CA ALA A 124 5.82 2.15 -5.08
C ALA A 124 6.64 3.11 -5.94
N THR A 125 5.97 3.89 -6.78
CA THR A 125 6.60 4.93 -7.60
C THR A 125 7.21 6.02 -6.72
N ARG A 126 6.43 6.58 -5.78
CA ARG A 126 6.84 7.68 -4.91
C ARG A 126 8.03 7.33 -4.01
N LEU A 127 8.03 6.13 -3.41
CA LEU A 127 9.03 5.75 -2.41
C LEU A 127 10.19 4.96 -3.01
N PHE A 128 9.93 4.08 -3.98
CA PHE A 128 10.90 3.12 -4.49
C PHE A 128 11.28 3.36 -5.96
N GLY A 129 10.64 4.29 -6.66
CA GLY A 129 10.92 4.49 -8.08
C GLY A 129 10.44 3.33 -8.95
N LEU A 130 9.49 2.52 -8.46
CA LEU A 130 8.84 1.47 -9.24
C LEU A 130 7.71 2.10 -10.06
N VAL A 131 7.98 2.35 -11.33
CA VAL A 131 7.01 2.95 -12.27
C VAL A 131 6.23 1.82 -12.94
N PRO A 132 4.88 1.77 -12.83
CA PRO A 132 4.09 0.71 -13.46
C PRO A 132 4.20 0.78 -14.99
N ILE A 133 4.39 -0.37 -15.63
CA ILE A 133 4.39 -0.51 -17.10
C ILE A 133 3.04 -1.03 -17.59
N THR A 134 2.51 -2.08 -16.94
CA THR A 134 1.29 -2.76 -17.43
C THR A 134 0.02 -2.27 -16.75
N HIS A 135 0.01 -2.10 -15.43
CA HIS A 135 -1.21 -1.80 -14.67
C HIS A 135 -1.01 -0.56 -13.79
N PRO A 136 -1.45 0.64 -14.24
CA PRO A 136 -1.35 1.86 -13.42
C PRO A 136 -2.44 1.92 -12.34
N ASP A 137 -3.54 1.18 -12.51
CA ASP A 137 -4.70 1.22 -11.63
C ASP A 137 -4.63 0.20 -10.49
N ALA A 138 -5.17 0.59 -9.34
CA ALA A 138 -5.21 -0.26 -8.15
C ALA A 138 -6.10 -1.51 -8.29
N LEU A 139 -7.06 -1.48 -9.20
CA LEU A 139 -8.01 -2.57 -9.48
C LEU A 139 -7.68 -3.18 -10.85
N ILE A 140 -7.45 -4.48 -10.89
CA ILE A 140 -7.14 -5.23 -12.11
C ILE A 140 -8.23 -6.27 -12.35
N PHE A 141 -8.71 -6.36 -13.57
CA PHE A 141 -9.53 -7.49 -14.04
C PHE A 141 -8.65 -8.37 -14.90
N ALA A 142 -8.52 -9.64 -14.53
CA ALA A 142 -7.62 -10.59 -15.16
C ALA A 142 -8.33 -11.90 -15.50
N GLY A 143 -7.74 -12.65 -16.42
CA GLY A 143 -8.11 -14.01 -16.73
C GLY A 143 -7.57 -15.00 -15.69
N LYS A 144 -7.08 -16.13 -16.19
CA LYS A 144 -6.43 -17.19 -15.41
C LYS A 144 -4.97 -16.89 -15.03
N ASP A 145 -4.34 -15.99 -15.76
CA ASP A 145 -2.98 -15.52 -15.55
C ASP A 145 -2.91 -13.99 -15.65
N LEU A 146 -1.87 -13.42 -15.07
CA LEU A 146 -1.62 -11.98 -15.07
C LEU A 146 -0.11 -11.71 -15.01
N GLU A 147 0.36 -10.77 -15.84
CA GLU A 147 1.72 -10.25 -15.75
C GLU A 147 1.70 -8.76 -15.32
N ILE A 148 2.32 -8.47 -14.17
CA ILE A 148 2.48 -7.12 -13.65
C ILE A 148 3.95 -6.72 -13.79
N GLN A 149 4.21 -5.65 -14.54
CA GLN A 149 5.57 -5.16 -14.78
C GLN A 149 5.76 -3.75 -14.25
N PHE A 150 6.95 -3.50 -13.71
CA PHE A 150 7.41 -2.19 -13.30
C PHE A 150 8.80 -1.91 -13.86
N ARG A 151 9.05 -0.65 -14.24
CA ARG A 151 10.40 -0.13 -14.48
C ARG A 151 10.96 0.43 -13.18
N MET A 152 12.19 0.06 -12.86
CA MET A 152 12.96 0.55 -11.73
C MET A 152 13.71 1.83 -12.16
N SER A 153 13.32 2.98 -11.60
CA SER A 153 14.05 4.24 -11.84
C SER A 153 15.30 4.40 -10.97
N LYS A 154 15.53 3.46 -10.06
CA LYS A 154 16.71 3.38 -9.19
C LYS A 154 16.97 1.92 -8.79
N PRO A 155 18.19 1.55 -8.38
CA PRO A 155 18.52 0.17 -8.05
C PRO A 155 17.75 -0.35 -6.83
N LEU A 156 17.02 -1.45 -7.01
CA LEU A 156 16.26 -2.15 -5.97
C LEU A 156 16.67 -3.62 -5.93
N THR A 157 16.45 -4.27 -4.79
CA THR A 157 16.75 -5.69 -4.60
C THR A 157 15.74 -6.36 -3.67
N ASP A 158 15.89 -7.67 -3.50
CA ASP A 158 15.10 -8.52 -2.59
C ASP A 158 13.58 -8.38 -2.83
N PHE A 159 13.15 -8.48 -4.09
CA PHE A 159 11.73 -8.50 -4.42
C PHE A 159 11.06 -9.70 -3.78
N MET A 160 9.98 -9.42 -3.04
CA MET A 160 9.10 -10.43 -2.47
C MET A 160 7.67 -10.06 -2.79
N SER A 161 6.82 -11.08 -2.89
CA SER A 161 5.41 -10.88 -3.21
C SER A 161 4.55 -11.90 -2.48
N THR A 162 3.36 -11.47 -2.08
CA THR A 162 2.37 -12.33 -1.43
C THR A 162 1.03 -12.20 -2.14
N LEU A 163 0.35 -13.34 -2.33
CA LEU A 163 -0.98 -13.39 -2.91
C LEU A 163 -1.97 -13.85 -1.82
N HIS A 164 -3.03 -13.07 -1.64
CA HIS A 164 -4.05 -13.27 -0.63
C HIS A 164 -5.41 -13.53 -1.29
N LYS A 165 -6.20 -14.43 -0.72
CA LYS A 165 -7.62 -14.63 -1.04
C LYS A 165 -8.36 -15.02 0.23
N ASN A 166 -9.53 -14.45 0.45
CA ASN A 166 -10.33 -14.76 1.64
C ASN A 166 -10.67 -16.25 1.70
N GLY A 167 -10.44 -16.87 2.87
CA GLY A 167 -10.70 -18.29 3.10
C GLY A 167 -9.71 -19.25 2.41
N ALA A 168 -8.67 -18.75 1.74
CA ALA A 168 -7.65 -19.57 1.10
C ALA A 168 -6.40 -19.71 1.98
N ASP A 169 -5.66 -20.80 1.79
CA ASP A 169 -4.37 -21.05 2.44
C ASP A 169 -3.24 -20.32 1.70
N GLU A 170 -2.62 -19.34 2.36
CA GLU A 170 -1.52 -18.54 1.80
C GLU A 170 -0.32 -19.39 1.36
N LYS A 171 -0.07 -20.54 2.01
CA LYS A 171 1.03 -21.45 1.60
C LYS A 171 0.79 -22.08 0.23
N LYS A 172 -0.47 -22.22 -0.18
CA LYS A 172 -0.81 -22.69 -1.53
C LYS A 172 -0.66 -21.56 -2.53
N LEU A 173 -1.10 -20.35 -2.16
CA LEU A 173 -1.03 -19.16 -3.01
C LEU A 173 0.39 -18.65 -3.26
N SER A 174 1.34 -18.91 -2.35
CA SER A 174 2.74 -18.51 -2.54
C SER A 174 3.40 -19.14 -3.78
N LYS A 175 2.91 -20.31 -4.22
CA LYS A 175 3.37 -21.00 -5.43
C LYS A 175 2.77 -20.43 -6.72
N CYS A 176 1.76 -19.57 -6.61
CA CYS A 176 1.06 -18.97 -7.74
C CYS A 176 1.74 -17.72 -8.28
N VAL A 177 2.77 -17.21 -7.60
CA VAL A 177 3.51 -16.02 -8.03
C VAL A 177 4.97 -16.35 -8.24
N THR A 178 5.50 -15.94 -9.38
CA THR A 178 6.93 -15.88 -9.64
C THR A 178 7.30 -14.46 -10.06
N HIS A 179 8.56 -14.09 -9.86
CA HIS A 179 9.08 -12.83 -10.37
C HIS A 179 10.45 -13.01 -11.01
N ARG A 180 10.79 -12.10 -11.92
CA ARG A 180 12.10 -12.03 -12.57
C ARG A 180 12.45 -10.57 -12.87
N ILE A 181 13.75 -10.31 -12.94
CA ILE A 181 14.28 -9.04 -13.45
C ILE A 181 14.66 -9.27 -14.92
N ILE A 182 14.19 -8.40 -15.80
CA ILE A 182 14.37 -8.39 -17.25
C ILE A 182 15.14 -7.10 -17.58
N ASP A 183 16.13 -7.18 -18.47
CA ASP A 183 16.91 -6.02 -18.97
C ASP A 183 17.48 -5.11 -17.87
N GLU A 184 17.82 -5.69 -16.70
CA GLU A 184 18.35 -5.03 -15.50
C GLU A 184 17.41 -4.06 -14.77
N ASP A 185 16.44 -3.45 -15.45
CA ASP A 185 15.58 -2.39 -14.90
C ASP A 185 14.08 -2.74 -14.85
N ILE A 186 13.63 -3.86 -15.44
CA ILE A 186 12.22 -4.26 -15.41
C ILE A 186 12.02 -5.43 -14.45
N VAL A 187 11.20 -5.24 -13.41
CA VAL A 187 10.70 -6.37 -12.60
C VAL A 187 9.34 -6.81 -13.14
N SER A 188 9.23 -8.11 -13.46
CA SER A 188 8.00 -8.75 -13.91
C SER A 188 7.54 -9.77 -12.88
N PHE A 189 6.27 -9.66 -12.45
CA PHE A 189 5.57 -10.61 -11.61
C PHE A 189 4.55 -11.36 -12.46
N VAL A 190 4.67 -12.68 -12.50
CA VAL A 190 3.72 -13.57 -13.19
C VAL A 190 2.88 -14.28 -12.14
N ILE A 191 1.57 -14.11 -12.24
CA ILE A 191 0.58 -14.66 -11.33
C ILE A 191 -0.28 -15.67 -12.10
N ASN A 192 -0.41 -16.88 -11.55
CA ASN A 192 -1.30 -17.92 -12.07
C ASN A 192 -2.40 -18.20 -11.03
N PHE A 193 -3.63 -17.79 -11.32
CA PHE A 193 -4.73 -17.92 -10.38
C PHE A 193 -5.22 -19.38 -10.32
N PRO A 194 -5.30 -19.98 -9.12
CA PRO A 194 -5.75 -21.37 -9.00
C PRO A 194 -7.26 -21.52 -9.29
N GLU A 195 -8.03 -20.45 -9.07
CA GLU A 195 -9.47 -20.41 -9.28
C GLU A 195 -9.93 -18.96 -9.52
N GLU A 196 -11.20 -18.79 -9.88
CA GLU A 196 -11.78 -17.45 -9.99
C GLU A 196 -11.97 -16.81 -8.61
N GLY A 197 -11.96 -15.49 -8.57
CA GLY A 197 -12.28 -14.73 -7.37
C GLY A 197 -11.49 -13.44 -7.23
N GLN A 198 -11.59 -12.88 -6.03
CA GLN A 198 -10.91 -11.64 -5.67
C GLN A 198 -9.63 -11.94 -4.88
N TYR A 199 -8.53 -11.40 -5.37
CA TYR A 199 -7.19 -11.57 -4.84
C TYR A 199 -6.59 -10.24 -4.44
N GLY A 200 -5.76 -10.27 -3.40
CA GLY A 200 -4.89 -9.16 -3.02
C GLY A 200 -3.46 -9.54 -3.33
N PHE A 201 -2.74 -8.68 -4.05
CA PHE A 201 -1.35 -8.93 -4.42
C PHE A 201 -0.44 -7.88 -3.82
N ASP A 202 0.38 -8.26 -2.84
CA ASP A 202 1.36 -7.38 -2.18
C ASP A 202 2.74 -7.53 -2.81
N VAL A 203 3.45 -6.41 -2.97
CA VAL A 203 4.86 -6.35 -3.38
C VAL A 203 5.69 -5.68 -2.30
N TYR A 204 6.85 -6.26 -2.02
CA TYR A 204 7.84 -5.78 -1.07
C TYR A 204 9.20 -5.68 -1.77
N THR A 205 9.98 -4.68 -1.39
CA THR A 205 11.35 -4.49 -1.91
C THR A 205 12.17 -3.66 -0.94
N ARG A 206 13.47 -3.51 -1.19
CA ARG A 206 14.33 -2.56 -0.49
C ARG A 206 15.31 -1.92 -1.47
N GLU A 207 15.73 -0.70 -1.13
CA GLU A 207 16.80 -0.02 -1.86
C GLU A 207 18.13 -0.75 -1.67
N ILE A 208 18.94 -0.77 -2.73
CA ILE A 208 20.34 -1.14 -2.61
C ILE A 208 21.04 0.04 -1.96
N SER A 209 21.48 -0.13 -0.73
CA SER A 209 22.36 0.84 -0.08
C SER A 209 23.63 0.94 -0.92
N ALA A 210 23.85 2.08 -1.59
CA ALA A 210 25.14 2.34 -2.19
C ALA A 210 26.20 2.16 -1.08
N PRO A 211 27.29 1.40 -1.33
CA PRO A 211 28.43 1.47 -0.41
C PRO A 211 28.78 2.94 -0.31
N SER A 212 28.79 3.48 0.90
CA SER A 212 29.21 4.84 1.17
C SER A 212 30.57 5.03 0.51
N LEU A 213 30.60 5.65 -0.67
CA LEU A 213 31.83 6.07 -1.32
C LEU A 213 32.55 6.91 -0.27
N GLY A 214 33.73 6.43 0.10
CA GLY A 214 34.50 6.90 1.23
C GLY A 214 34.57 8.42 1.27
N GLY A 215 34.57 8.96 2.48
CA GLY A 215 34.66 10.40 2.71
C GLY A 215 35.73 11.04 1.83
N ALA A 216 35.28 11.85 0.87
CA ALA A 216 36.12 12.87 0.29
C ALA A 216 36.49 13.81 1.45
N SER A 217 37.71 13.65 1.93
CA SER A 217 38.36 14.50 2.91
C SER A 217 38.39 15.94 2.39
N GLU A 218 37.37 16.73 2.70
CA GLU A 218 37.50 18.18 2.72
C GLU A 218 38.45 18.55 3.88
N HIS A 219 39.67 18.95 3.52
CA HIS A 219 40.61 19.59 4.42
C HIS A 219 39.94 20.80 5.12
N ARG A 220 39.61 20.66 6.40
CA ARG A 220 39.43 21.78 7.32
C ARG A 220 40.51 21.74 8.40
N PRO A 221 41.20 22.86 8.70
CA PRO A 221 42.19 22.87 9.76
C PRO A 221 41.54 23.04 11.16
N HIS A 222 42.02 22.22 12.08
CA HIS A 222 42.15 22.39 13.54
C HIS A 222 40.94 22.77 14.42
N SER A 223 40.50 21.80 15.23
CA SER A 223 40.29 21.95 16.69
C SER A 223 40.19 20.57 17.38
N PRO A 224 40.58 20.41 18.67
CA PRO A 224 40.94 19.11 19.25
C PRO A 224 39.82 18.40 20.04
N ASN A 225 39.88 17.07 19.98
CA ASN A 225 39.46 16.06 20.97
C ASN A 225 38.04 16.12 21.58
N ILE A 226 37.12 15.35 20.98
CA ILE A 226 36.13 14.56 21.74
C ILE A 226 36.08 13.15 21.12
N ARG A 227 36.46 12.13 21.89
CA ARG A 227 36.36 10.70 21.49
C ARG A 227 34.88 10.33 21.35
N ALA A 228 34.41 10.18 20.11
CA ALA A 228 33.17 9.48 19.83
C ALA A 228 33.37 7.96 20.07
N PRO A 229 32.38 7.24 20.62
CA PRO A 229 32.46 5.80 20.80
C PRO A 229 32.47 5.09 19.43
N PRO A 230 33.05 3.88 19.34
CA PRO A 230 33.17 3.17 18.08
C PRO A 230 31.77 2.83 17.55
N SER A 231 31.46 3.32 16.35
CA SER A 231 30.27 2.90 15.61
C SER A 231 30.45 1.44 15.24
N SER A 232 29.68 0.59 15.90
CA SER A 232 29.53 -0.81 15.52
C SER A 232 28.98 -0.86 14.09
N GLY A 233 29.74 -1.50 13.19
CA GLY A 233 29.36 -1.71 11.81
C GLY A 233 28.03 -2.45 11.72
N ARG A 234 26.93 -1.71 11.61
CA ARG A 234 25.62 -2.24 11.28
C ARG A 234 25.63 -2.47 9.78
N ASN A 235 25.41 -3.72 9.35
CA ASN A 235 25.11 -4.04 7.96
C ASN A 235 24.06 -3.06 7.44
N ASN A 236 24.48 -2.13 6.58
CA ASN A 236 23.65 -1.09 5.97
C ASN A 236 22.69 -1.74 4.96
N LYS A 237 21.76 -2.61 5.38
CA LYS A 237 20.68 -3.09 4.52
C LYS A 237 19.40 -2.35 4.91
N CYS A 238 18.86 -1.54 4.00
CA CYS A 238 17.55 -0.90 4.16
C CYS A 238 16.47 -1.95 4.44
N LEU A 239 15.42 -1.60 5.21
CA LEU A 239 14.35 -2.54 5.57
C LEU A 239 13.59 -3.02 4.33
N LEU A 240 13.29 -4.33 4.25
CA LEU A 240 12.30 -4.82 3.29
C LEU A 240 10.96 -4.22 3.64
N THR A 241 10.40 -3.47 2.71
CA THR A 241 9.24 -2.62 2.97
C THR A 241 8.17 -2.89 1.94
N HIS A 242 6.92 -2.98 2.39
CA HIS A 242 5.76 -3.04 1.50
C HIS A 242 5.73 -1.79 0.61
N CYS A 243 5.67 -1.98 -0.70
CA CYS A 243 5.70 -0.86 -1.66
C CYS A 243 4.42 -0.73 -2.47
N CYS A 244 3.74 -1.83 -2.80
CA CYS A 244 2.58 -1.84 -3.69
C CYS A 244 1.57 -2.89 -3.26
N LYS A 245 0.28 -2.65 -3.51
CA LYS A 245 -0.73 -3.71 -3.52
C LYS A 245 -1.82 -3.52 -4.55
N TYR A 246 -2.29 -4.59 -5.16
CA TYR A 246 -3.39 -4.56 -6.13
C TYR A 246 -4.55 -5.43 -5.68
N LEU A 247 -5.76 -4.95 -5.97
CA LEU A 247 -6.97 -5.75 -5.90
C LEU A 247 -7.21 -6.35 -7.28
N ILE A 248 -7.24 -7.68 -7.38
CA ILE A 248 -7.34 -8.38 -8.66
C ILE A 248 -8.61 -9.22 -8.66
N ASN A 249 -9.49 -8.98 -9.63
CA ASN A 249 -10.64 -9.83 -9.90
C ASN A 249 -10.29 -10.77 -11.06
N SER A 250 -10.05 -12.04 -10.74
CA SER A 250 -9.79 -13.10 -11.73
C SER A 250 -11.09 -13.80 -12.12
N SER A 251 -11.35 -13.92 -13.43
CA SER A 251 -12.47 -14.68 -13.99
C SER A 251 -12.09 -15.29 -15.34
N LYS A 252 -12.63 -16.46 -15.67
CA LYS A 252 -12.46 -17.13 -16.98
C LYS A 252 -13.01 -16.32 -18.16
N ARG A 253 -13.84 -15.31 -17.90
CA ARG A 253 -14.47 -14.46 -18.92
C ARG A 253 -13.60 -13.29 -19.37
N ASN A 254 -12.53 -13.00 -18.63
CA ASN A 254 -11.55 -11.95 -18.96
C ASN A 254 -10.35 -12.58 -19.66
#